data_AF-A0A953H839-F1
#
_entry.id   AF-A0A953H839-F1
#
_cell.length_a   1.000
_cell.length_b   1.000
_cell.length_c   1.000
_cell.angle_alpha   90.00
_cell.angle_beta   90.00
_cell.angle_gamma   90.00
#
_symmetry.space_group_name_H-M   'P 1'
#
loop_
_entity.id
_entity.type
_entity.pdbx_description
1 polymer ?
#
loop_
_entity_poly.entity_id
_entity_poly.type
_entity_poly.pdbx_seq_one_letter_code
_entity_poly.pdbx_strand_id
1 'polypeptide(L)'
;MAFGKKQAKPTQKDFLAIDNRLAICKEYTRLWQEYFKFFSDSLVDKKISDRDEQAFMQIVNVLASNHFRYVEMVGDYFKGGDDILKVLTDTVSLNTLKTMSDAQFSKLQIEWHTLFIAMNKAIGKLNALVPPPVEPKAGKKAAAA
;
A
#
# COMPACT_ATOMS: atom_id res chain seq x y z
N MET A 1 35.45 -20.84 -16.86
CA MET A 1 34.91 -21.57 -15.69
C MET A 1 33.58 -20.92 -15.33
N ALA A 2 32.46 -21.62 -15.51
CA ALA A 2 31.12 -21.10 -15.23
C ALA A 2 30.64 -21.61 -13.87
N PHE A 3 30.59 -20.73 -12.86
CA PHE A 3 29.96 -21.03 -11.58
C PHE A 3 28.47 -20.76 -11.68
N GLY A 4 27.70 -21.80 -12.04
CA GLY A 4 26.25 -21.79 -11.87
C GLY A 4 25.91 -21.72 -10.38
N LYS A 5 25.48 -20.55 -9.91
CA LYS A 5 24.92 -20.40 -8.56
C LYS A 5 23.64 -21.26 -8.47
N LYS A 6 23.71 -22.39 -7.75
CA LYS A 6 22.51 -23.13 -7.33
C LYS A 6 21.68 -22.20 -6.46
N GLN A 7 20.55 -21.71 -7.00
CA GLN A 7 19.57 -20.99 -6.21
C GLN A 7 19.01 -21.95 -5.15
N ALA A 8 19.26 -21.66 -3.88
CA ALA A 8 18.65 -22.38 -2.78
C ALA A 8 17.13 -22.18 -2.86
N LYS A 9 16.37 -23.28 -2.73
CA LYS A 9 14.91 -23.20 -2.69
C LYS A 9 14.50 -22.42 -1.43
N PRO A 10 13.58 -21.44 -1.53
CA PRO A 10 13.14 -20.68 -0.38
C PRO A 10 12.51 -21.59 0.67
N THR A 11 12.79 -21.30 1.94
CA THR A 11 12.35 -22.07 3.10
C THR A 11 10.96 -21.62 3.57
N GLN A 12 10.30 -22.44 4.39
CA GLN A 12 9.00 -22.09 4.98
C GLN A 12 9.04 -20.80 5.83
N LYS A 13 10.19 -20.50 6.45
CA LYS A 13 10.41 -19.23 7.18
C LYS A 13 10.46 -18.04 6.23
N ASP A 14 11.02 -18.20 5.04
CA ASP A 14 11.08 -17.14 4.03
C ASP A 14 9.68 -16.78 3.51
N PHE A 15 8.78 -17.77 3.37
CA PHE A 15 7.39 -17.53 2.97
C PHE A 15 6.58 -16.83 4.07
N LEU A 16 6.70 -17.26 5.32
CA LEU A 16 6.06 -16.57 6.46
C LEU A 16 6.53 -15.11 6.58
N ALA A 17 7.79 -14.83 6.26
CA ALA A 17 8.32 -13.47 6.21
C ALA A 17 7.69 -12.66 5.05
N ILE A 18 7.49 -13.26 3.87
CA ILE A 18 6.85 -12.59 2.72
C ILE A 18 5.36 -12.33 2.97
N ASP A 19 4.64 -13.28 3.57
CA ASP A 19 3.21 -13.12 3.89
C ASP A 19 3.00 -11.99 4.90
N ASN A 20 3.84 -11.90 5.93
CA ASN A 20 3.81 -10.79 6.89
C ASN A 20 4.10 -9.44 6.23
N ARG A 21 5.10 -9.38 5.33
CA ARG A 21 5.39 -8.16 4.54
C ARG A 21 4.21 -7.76 3.68
N LEU A 22 3.58 -8.71 3.00
CA LEU A 22 2.39 -8.49 2.17
C LEU A 22 1.22 -7.97 2.99
N ALA A 23 0.97 -8.54 4.17
CA ALA A 23 -0.10 -8.10 5.06
C ALA A 23 0.10 -6.61 5.45
N ILE A 24 1.31 -6.24 5.84
CA ILE A 24 1.64 -4.85 6.20
C ILE A 24 1.48 -3.91 5.00
N CYS A 25 2.00 -4.29 3.82
CA CYS A 25 1.91 -3.45 2.62
C CYS A 25 0.46 -3.27 2.15
N LYS A 26 -0.36 -4.34 2.21
CA LYS A 26 -1.78 -4.30 1.84
C LYS A 26 -2.56 -3.42 2.81
N GLU A 27 -2.30 -3.53 4.10
CA GLU A 27 -2.97 -2.70 5.11
C GLU A 27 -2.62 -1.22 4.96
N TYR A 28 -1.35 -0.89 4.76
CA TYR A 28 -0.94 0.49 4.51
C TYR A 28 -1.59 1.06 3.23
N THR A 29 -1.63 0.27 2.16
CA THR A 29 -2.27 0.67 0.90
C THR A 29 -3.79 0.83 1.05
N ARG A 30 -4.44 0.02 1.90
CA ARG A 30 -5.86 0.16 2.26
C ARG A 30 -6.11 1.47 3.00
N LEU A 31 -5.29 1.80 3.99
CA LEU A 31 -5.34 3.08 4.71
C LEU A 31 -5.11 4.27 3.76
N TRP A 32 -4.18 4.15 2.81
CA TRP A 32 -3.95 5.17 1.79
C TRP A 32 -5.20 5.44 0.94
N GLN A 33 -5.95 4.37 0.60
CA GLN A 33 -7.23 4.47 -0.09
C GLN A 33 -8.34 5.09 0.77
N GLU A 34 -8.39 4.75 2.07
CA GLU A 34 -9.36 5.36 2.99
C GLU A 34 -9.11 6.85 3.18
N TYR A 35 -7.84 7.25 3.22
CA TYR A 35 -7.42 8.64 3.28
C TYR A 35 -7.94 9.44 2.07
N PHE A 36 -7.92 8.87 0.86
CA PHE A 36 -8.46 9.52 -0.33
C PHE A 36 -9.96 9.80 -0.26
N LYS A 37 -10.76 8.99 0.46
CA LYS A 37 -12.22 9.18 0.55
C LYS A 37 -12.61 10.53 1.14
N PHE A 38 -11.70 11.18 1.87
CA PHE A 38 -11.95 12.50 2.43
C PHE A 38 -11.95 13.61 1.38
N PHE A 39 -11.20 13.43 0.29
CA PHE A 39 -10.97 14.43 -0.76
C PHE A 39 -11.05 13.84 -2.18
N SER A 40 -11.80 12.74 -2.33
CA SER A 40 -12.07 12.14 -3.64
C SER A 40 -12.95 13.04 -4.50
N ASP A 41 -13.85 13.77 -3.84
CA ASP A 41 -14.73 14.76 -4.44
C ASP A 41 -14.33 16.18 -4.02
N SER A 42 -14.87 17.17 -4.72
CA SER A 42 -14.65 18.58 -4.39
C SER A 42 -15.10 18.92 -2.97
N LEU A 43 -14.28 19.71 -2.28
CA LEU A 43 -14.56 20.21 -0.92
C LEU A 43 -15.18 21.61 -0.90
N VAL A 44 -15.29 22.29 -2.05
CA VAL A 44 -15.66 23.71 -2.16
C VAL A 44 -16.98 24.02 -1.43
N ASP A 45 -18.01 23.21 -1.66
CA ASP A 45 -19.34 23.42 -1.05
C ASP A 45 -19.59 22.51 0.16
N LYS A 46 -18.62 21.68 0.54
CA LYS A 46 -18.78 20.73 1.65
C LYS A 46 -18.66 21.45 2.99
N LYS A 47 -19.65 21.27 3.86
CA LYS A 47 -19.54 21.66 5.26
C LYS A 47 -18.70 20.62 5.99
N ILE A 48 -17.47 20.98 6.35
CA ILE A 48 -16.58 20.13 7.13
C ILE A 48 -17.01 20.23 8.60
N SER A 49 -17.40 19.10 9.19
CA SER A 49 -17.67 19.03 10.62
C SER A 49 -16.38 18.76 11.40
N ASP A 50 -16.36 19.10 12.70
CA ASP A 50 -15.25 18.76 13.58
C ASP A 50 -14.98 17.25 13.61
N ARG A 51 -16.03 16.43 13.43
CA ARG A 51 -15.90 14.97 13.35
C ARG A 51 -15.18 14.53 12.07
N ASP A 52 -15.45 15.18 10.94
CA ASP A 52 -14.77 14.88 9.67
C ASP A 52 -13.29 15.25 9.76
N GLU A 53 -13.00 16.42 10.33
CA GLU A 53 -11.63 16.91 10.55
C GLU A 53 -10.86 15.97 11.50
N GLN A 54 -11.47 15.55 12.61
CA GLN A 54 -10.87 14.58 13.52
C GLN A 54 -10.59 13.23 12.85
N ALA A 55 -11.53 12.71 12.06
CA ALA A 55 -11.35 11.45 11.36
C ALA A 55 -10.24 11.54 10.29
N PHE A 56 -10.15 12.68 9.60
CA PHE A 56 -9.08 12.97 8.65
C PHE A 56 -7.71 13.02 9.34
N MET A 57 -7.61 13.77 10.44
CA MET A 57 -6.36 13.85 11.22
C MET A 57 -5.94 12.50 11.79
N GLN A 58 -6.89 11.68 12.23
CA GLN A 58 -6.61 10.33 12.70
C GLN A 58 -5.97 9.47 11.60
N ILE A 59 -6.52 9.49 10.38
CA ILE A 59 -5.95 8.68 9.29
C ILE A 59 -4.59 9.19 8.83
N VAL A 60 -4.37 10.51 8.79
CA VAL A 60 -3.07 11.11 8.49
C VAL A 60 -2.03 10.68 9.53
N ASN A 61 -2.38 10.72 10.82
CA ASN A 61 -1.49 10.29 11.90
C ASN A 61 -1.16 8.80 11.83
N VAL A 62 -2.15 7.95 11.53
CA VAL A 62 -1.93 6.50 11.35
C VAL A 62 -1.01 6.23 10.16
N LEU A 63 -1.21 6.91 9.04
CA LEU A 63 -0.33 6.79 7.86
C LEU A 63 1.09 7.24 8.18
N ALA A 64 1.25 8.44 8.76
CA ALA A 64 2.56 8.96 9.14
C ALA A 64 3.30 8.03 10.11
N SER A 65 2.59 7.51 11.12
CA SER A 65 3.19 6.61 12.13
C SER A 65 3.61 5.25 11.56
N ASN A 66 2.93 4.77 10.51
CA ASN A 66 3.23 3.49 9.86
C ASN A 66 4.13 3.62 8.62
N HIS A 67 4.49 4.85 8.21
CA HIS A 67 5.25 5.12 6.99
C HIS A 67 6.58 4.35 6.94
N PHE A 68 7.41 4.50 7.98
CA PHE A 68 8.73 3.85 8.02
C PHE A 68 8.59 2.33 7.91
N ARG A 69 7.64 1.76 8.67
CA ARG A 69 7.35 0.32 8.63
C ARG A 69 6.90 -0.12 7.24
N TYR A 70 6.06 0.65 6.56
CA TYR A 70 5.67 0.34 5.18
C TYR A 70 6.88 0.34 4.24
N VAL A 71 7.70 1.39 4.27
CA VAL A 71 8.89 1.52 3.41
C VAL A 71 9.88 0.37 3.63
N GLU A 72 10.10 -0.01 4.90
CA GLU A 72 10.97 -1.15 5.24
C GLU A 72 10.41 -2.47 4.71
N MET A 73 9.10 -2.72 4.88
CA MET A 73 8.47 -3.97 4.45
C MET A 73 8.38 -4.09 2.93
N VAL A 74 8.10 -2.99 2.23
CA VAL A 74 8.02 -3.00 0.77
C VAL A 74 9.42 -3.09 0.14
N GLY A 75 10.44 -2.53 0.79
CA GLY A 75 11.83 -2.55 0.34
C GLY A 75 12.02 -2.00 -1.07
N ASP A 76 12.93 -2.59 -1.83
CA ASP A 76 13.33 -2.12 -3.17
C ASP A 76 12.22 -2.12 -4.23
N TYR A 77 11.04 -2.67 -3.92
CA TYR A 77 9.91 -2.72 -4.85
C TYR A 77 9.18 -1.37 -4.98
N PHE A 78 9.42 -0.43 -4.07
CA PHE A 78 8.81 0.89 -4.04
C PHE A 78 9.84 1.97 -3.68
N LYS A 79 9.84 3.09 -4.42
CA LYS A 79 10.80 4.19 -4.22
C LYS A 79 10.15 5.54 -3.85
N GLY A 80 8.82 5.60 -3.73
CA GLY A 80 8.09 6.83 -3.43
C GLY A 80 7.94 7.11 -1.93
N GLY A 81 8.94 6.73 -1.11
CA GLY A 81 8.87 6.89 0.34
C GLY A 81 8.72 8.36 0.75
N ASP A 82 9.58 9.22 0.21
CA ASP A 82 9.56 10.66 0.50
C ASP A 82 8.31 11.34 -0.08
N ASP A 83 7.85 10.89 -1.25
CA ASP A 83 6.64 11.40 -1.90
C ASP A 83 5.38 11.15 -1.05
N ILE A 84 5.30 10.03 -0.33
CA ILE A 84 4.22 9.79 0.64
C ILE A 84 4.22 10.86 1.71
N LEU A 85 5.38 11.15 2.31
CA LEU A 85 5.49 12.16 3.37
C LEU A 85 5.12 13.53 2.83
N LYS A 86 5.57 13.88 1.63
CA LYS A 86 5.20 15.13 0.97
C LYS A 86 3.68 15.28 0.84
N VAL A 87 2.99 14.25 0.34
CA VAL A 87 1.53 14.27 0.23
C VAL A 87 0.88 14.43 1.61
N LEU A 88 1.37 13.75 2.65
CA LEU A 88 0.83 13.90 4.00
C LEU A 88 1.10 15.29 4.61
N THR A 89 2.25 15.90 4.32
CA THR A 89 2.58 17.26 4.80
C THR A 89 1.83 18.35 4.06
N ASP A 90 1.46 18.12 2.79
CA ASP A 90 0.67 19.07 2.00
C ASP A 90 -0.81 19.08 2.43
N THR A 91 -1.22 18.15 3.31
CA THR A 91 -2.62 17.85 3.62
C THR A 91 -2.89 17.81 5.12
N VAL A 92 -2.50 18.87 5.82
CA VAL A 92 -2.56 18.96 7.30
C VAL A 92 -3.97 19.15 7.88
N SER A 93 -4.99 19.48 7.07
CA SER A 93 -6.39 19.55 7.51
C SER A 93 -7.34 19.54 6.30
N LEU A 94 -8.60 19.15 6.49
CA LEU A 94 -9.63 19.26 5.44
C LEU A 94 -9.90 20.72 5.08
N ASN A 95 -9.81 21.63 6.05
CA ASN A 95 -9.92 23.06 5.78
C ASN A 95 -8.79 23.57 4.88
N THR A 96 -7.55 23.12 5.10
CA THR A 96 -6.43 23.43 4.22
C THR A 96 -6.71 22.96 2.80
N LEU A 97 -7.16 21.71 2.64
CA LEU A 97 -7.53 21.15 1.35
C LEU A 97 -8.64 21.96 0.67
N LYS A 98 -9.65 22.39 1.42
CA LYS A 98 -10.76 23.19 0.91
C LYS A 98 -10.33 24.57 0.41
N THR A 99 -9.27 25.15 0.98
CA THR A 99 -8.74 26.45 0.57
C THR A 99 -7.73 26.38 -0.59
N MET A 100 -7.38 25.18 -1.06
CA MET A 100 -6.50 25.02 -2.21
C MET A 100 -7.18 25.55 -3.49
N SER A 101 -6.37 26.08 -4.41
CA SER A 101 -6.83 26.30 -5.78
C SER A 101 -7.11 24.96 -6.47
N ASP A 102 -7.99 24.97 -7.47
CA ASP A 102 -8.32 23.78 -8.27
C ASP A 102 -7.05 23.10 -8.84
N ALA A 103 -6.06 23.89 -9.24
CA ALA A 103 -4.78 23.39 -9.74
C ALA A 103 -3.97 22.66 -8.67
N GLN A 104 -3.90 23.19 -7.44
CA GLN A 104 -3.23 22.55 -6.31
C GLN A 104 -3.95 21.27 -5.89
N PHE A 105 -5.27 21.32 -5.80
CA PHE A 105 -6.09 20.17 -5.44
C PHE A 105 -5.98 19.05 -6.48
N SER A 106 -6.07 19.39 -7.78
CA SER A 106 -5.89 18.43 -8.87
C SER A 106 -4.49 17.80 -8.85
N LYS A 107 -3.46 18.61 -8.60
CA LYS A 107 -2.07 18.13 -8.47
C LYS A 107 -1.95 17.13 -7.30
N LEU A 108 -2.51 17.45 -6.15
CA LEU A 108 -2.53 16.56 -4.98
C LEU A 108 -3.19 15.21 -5.32
N GLN A 109 -4.35 15.23 -6.00
CA GLN A 109 -5.03 14.00 -6.40
C GLN A 109 -4.19 13.14 -7.36
N ILE A 110 -3.49 13.78 -8.30
CA ILE A 110 -2.57 13.10 -9.23
C ILE A 110 -1.39 12.48 -8.48
N GLU A 111 -0.77 13.22 -7.57
CA GLU A 111 0.36 12.74 -6.75
C GLU A 111 -0.09 11.54 -5.89
N TRP A 112 -1.23 11.67 -5.20
CA TRP A 112 -1.83 10.58 -4.43
C TRP A 112 -2.08 9.33 -5.30
N HIS A 113 -2.67 9.51 -6.49
CA HIS A 113 -3.02 8.39 -7.37
C HIS A 113 -1.77 7.69 -7.94
N THR A 114 -0.75 8.47 -8.28
CA THR A 114 0.53 7.96 -8.77
C THR A 114 1.19 7.06 -7.71
N LEU A 115 1.17 7.49 -6.45
CA LEU A 115 1.66 6.67 -5.34
C LEU A 115 0.82 5.41 -5.15
N PHE A 116 -0.50 5.51 -5.22
CA PHE A 116 -1.38 4.34 -5.09
C PHE A 116 -1.10 3.27 -6.17
N ILE A 117 -0.89 3.68 -7.43
CA ILE A 117 -0.49 2.75 -8.50
C ILE A 117 0.86 2.10 -8.17
N ALA A 118 1.85 2.89 -7.73
CA ALA A 118 3.18 2.39 -7.39
C ALA A 118 3.15 1.41 -6.21
N MET A 119 2.34 1.68 -5.17
CA MET A 119 2.12 0.77 -4.04
C MET A 119 1.54 -0.57 -4.50
N ASN A 120 0.48 -0.54 -5.31
CA ASN A 120 -0.15 -1.76 -5.83
C ASN A 120 0.80 -2.56 -6.74
N LYS A 121 1.61 -1.89 -7.56
CA LYS A 121 2.65 -2.53 -8.36
C LYS A 121 3.70 -3.21 -7.48
N ALA A 122 4.09 -2.58 -6.37
CA ALA A 122 5.04 -3.16 -5.42
C ALA A 122 4.45 -4.39 -4.71
N ILE A 123 3.19 -4.34 -4.29
CA ILE A 123 2.45 -5.49 -3.75
C ILE A 123 2.42 -6.63 -4.78
N GLY A 124 2.13 -6.35 -6.05
CA GLY A 124 2.13 -7.36 -7.11
C GLY A 124 3.49 -8.06 -7.26
N LYS A 125 4.58 -7.31 -7.20
CA LYS A 125 5.94 -7.87 -7.22
C LYS A 125 6.24 -8.73 -5.99
N LEU A 126 5.83 -8.30 -4.80
CA LEU A 126 5.97 -9.08 -3.56
C LEU A 126 5.16 -10.38 -3.62
N ASN A 127 3.92 -10.30 -4.13
CA ASN A 127 3.02 -11.45 -4.23
C ASN A 127 3.55 -12.51 -5.21
N ALA A 128 4.27 -12.10 -6.26
CA ALA A 128 4.91 -13.02 -7.20
C ALA A 128 6.04 -13.86 -6.59
N LEU A 129 6.53 -13.51 -5.39
CA LEU A 129 7.52 -14.31 -4.65
C LEU A 129 6.87 -15.45 -3.85
N VAL A 130 5.56 -15.42 -3.65
CA VAL A 130 4.81 -16.47 -2.98
C VAL A 130 4.58 -17.62 -3.98
N PRO A 131 4.99 -18.86 -3.66
CA PRO A 131 4.80 -19.99 -4.55
C PRO A 131 3.31 -20.30 -4.71
N PRO A 132 2.87 -20.80 -5.89
CA PRO A 132 1.49 -21.19 -6.09
C PRO A 132 1.08 -22.28 -5.08
N PRO A 133 -0.18 -22.29 -4.61
CA PRO A 133 -0.69 -23.34 -3.74
C PRO A 133 -0.41 -24.70 -4.37
N VAL A 134 0.17 -25.63 -3.59
CA VAL A 134 0.34 -27.01 -4.05
C VAL A 134 -1.06 -27.60 -4.19
N GLU A 135 -1.53 -27.76 -5.43
CA GLU A 135 -2.80 -28.44 -5.68
C GLU A 135 -2.76 -29.83 -5.02
N PRO A 136 -3.80 -30.23 -4.26
CA PRO A 136 -3.87 -31.57 -3.73
C PRO A 136 -3.85 -32.53 -4.92
N LYS A 137 -2.77 -33.32 -5.04
CA LYS A 137 -2.70 -34.38 -6.06
C LYS A 137 -3.93 -35.25 -5.88
N ALA A 138 -4.83 -35.22 -6.88
CA ALA A 138 -5.99 -36.09 -6.94
C ALA A 138 -5.52 -37.53 -6.70
N GLY A 139 -5.90 -38.10 -5.57
CA GLY A 139 -5.49 -39.44 -5.17
C GLY A 139 -5.86 -40.41 -6.28
N LYS A 140 -4.87 -41.17 -6.77
CA LYS A 140 -5.12 -42.37 -7.57
C LYS A 140 -6.08 -43.24 -6.75
N LYS A 141 -7.34 -43.34 -7.18
CA LYS A 141 -8.23 -44.44 -6.75
C LYS A 141 -7.50 -45.73 -7.08
N ALA A 142 -7.07 -46.45 -6.06
CA ALA A 142 -6.70 -47.85 -6.19
C ALA A 142 -7.97 -48.59 -6.65
N ALA A 143 -7.99 -48.99 -7.92
CA ALA A 143 -8.96 -49.96 -8.40
C ALA A 143 -8.58 -51.31 -7.78
N ALA A 144 -9.30 -51.70 -6.73
CA ALA A 144 -9.39 -53.08 -6.30
C ALA A 144 -10.55 -53.72 -7.08
N ALA A 145 -10.21 -54.61 -8.01
CA ALA A 145 -11.10 -55.61 -8.60
C ALA A 145 -10.27 -56.86 -8.82
#